data_AF-A0A7X8QHD8-F1
#
_entry.id   AF-A0A7X8QHD8-F1
#
_cell.length_a   1.000
_cell.length_b   1.000
_cell.length_c   1.000
_cell.angle_alpha   90.00
_cell.angle_beta   90.00
_cell.angle_gamma   90.00
#
_symmetry.space_group_name_H-M   'P 1'
#
loop_
_entity.id
_entity.type
_entity.pdbx_description
1 polymer ?
#
loop_
_entity_poly.entity_id
_entity_poly.type
_entity_poly.pdbx_seq_one_letter_code
_entity_poly.pdbx_strand_id
1 'polypeptide(L)'
;MPRTSRLKSESGIYHIIMRGINRQRIFFDDEDCNRFIHTLMEYKDVCGFKIYTYCLMENHMHLLLHECKELLGTIMRRICSSYVFWYNKKYDRIGYLFQDRFKSEPVEDDTYFLTVLRYILQNPVKAGLVDKIEDYEWTNYNDYIGINRMTDTHFVLQFFDEIDKVNALKLFIEYVNKENGDECMDVNERRQPADHEAIRIIKNCCKINDEKDLLKLGKDVRNTYLRELIKKHNLSIRQIERLTGIGRGVIQKL
;
A
#
# COMPACT_ATOMS: atom_id res chain seq x y z
N MET A 1 21.65 5.19 7.27
CA MET A 1 21.70 3.82 7.82
C MET A 1 21.92 2.87 6.66
N PRO A 2 22.83 1.89 6.78
CA PRO A 2 22.93 0.80 5.81
C PRO A 2 21.57 0.10 5.69
N ARG A 3 21.17 -0.22 4.45
CA ARG A 3 19.87 -0.81 4.16
C ARG A 3 19.86 -2.27 4.60
N THR A 4 18.82 -2.68 5.32
CA THR A 4 18.55 -4.11 5.58
C THR A 4 18.17 -4.81 4.26
N SER A 5 18.67 -6.03 4.06
CA SER A 5 18.22 -6.87 2.96
C SER A 5 16.73 -7.19 3.13
N ARG A 6 16.02 -7.40 2.02
CA ARG A 6 14.66 -7.95 2.09
C ARG A 6 14.71 -9.36 2.65
N LEU A 7 13.71 -9.70 3.46
CA LEU A 7 13.45 -11.07 3.85
C LEU A 7 13.06 -11.85 2.60
N LYS A 8 13.71 -12.99 2.38
CA LYS A 8 13.31 -13.94 1.35
C LYS A 8 12.19 -14.80 1.94
N SER A 9 11.18 -15.06 1.13
CA SER A 9 10.10 -15.96 1.47
C SER A 9 10.50 -17.41 1.21
N GLU A 10 10.04 -18.33 2.06
CA GLU A 10 10.18 -19.77 1.85
C GLU A 10 9.13 -20.27 0.85
N SER A 11 7.89 -19.78 0.93
CA SER A 11 6.83 -20.06 -0.04
C SER A 11 7.06 -19.41 -1.41
N GLY A 12 7.88 -18.35 -1.46
CA GLY A 12 8.07 -17.52 -2.67
C GLY A 12 6.93 -16.53 -2.92
N ILE A 13 5.96 -16.43 -2.01
CA ILE A 13 4.79 -15.54 -2.13
C ILE A 13 5.05 -14.26 -1.35
N TYR A 14 4.71 -13.12 -1.95
CA TYR A 14 4.93 -11.81 -1.35
C TYR A 14 3.71 -10.89 -1.48
N HIS A 15 3.41 -10.16 -0.40
CA HIS A 15 2.64 -8.92 -0.45
C HIS A 15 3.57 -7.79 -0.85
N ILE A 16 3.31 -7.15 -2.00
CA ILE A 16 4.17 -6.11 -2.55
C ILE A 16 3.41 -4.79 -2.57
N ILE A 17 4.11 -3.72 -2.18
CA ILE A 17 3.58 -2.36 -2.25
C ILE A 17 4.54 -1.44 -2.97
N MET A 18 3.99 -0.63 -3.87
CA MET A 18 4.70 0.44 -4.54
C MET A 18 3.94 1.75 -4.47
N ARG A 19 4.64 2.86 -4.16
CA ARG A 19 4.05 4.19 -4.01
C ARG A 19 4.80 5.23 -4.81
N GLY A 20 4.07 6.18 -5.38
CA GLY A 20 4.61 7.37 -6.03
C GLY A 20 5.49 8.21 -5.10
N ILE A 21 6.58 8.77 -5.63
CA ILE A 21 7.39 9.74 -4.90
C ILE A 21 6.52 10.93 -4.48
N ASN A 22 6.78 11.48 -3.29
CA ASN A 22 5.96 12.54 -2.67
C ASN A 22 4.48 12.18 -2.49
N ARG A 23 4.13 10.87 -2.47
CA ARG A 23 2.75 10.39 -2.46
C ARG A 23 1.93 10.91 -3.66
N GLN A 24 2.61 11.28 -4.73
CA GLN A 24 1.94 11.78 -5.93
C GLN A 24 1.08 10.68 -6.55
N ARG A 25 0.04 11.10 -7.25
CA ARG A 25 -0.75 10.23 -8.13
C ARG A 25 0.17 9.64 -9.20
N ILE A 26 0.06 8.34 -9.41
CA ILE A 26 0.80 7.56 -10.43
C ILE A 26 -0.14 6.93 -11.46
N PHE A 27 -1.46 7.04 -11.23
CA PHE A 27 -2.54 6.65 -12.13
C PHE A 27 -3.56 7.78 -12.23
N PHE A 28 -3.46 8.62 -13.26
CA PHE A 28 -4.32 9.80 -13.47
C PHE A 28 -5.59 9.47 -14.24
N ASP A 29 -5.50 8.51 -15.16
CA ASP A 29 -6.57 8.07 -16.03
C ASP A 29 -6.51 6.56 -16.28
N ASP A 30 -7.49 6.07 -17.02
CA ASP A 30 -7.64 4.64 -17.31
C ASP A 30 -6.50 4.09 -18.18
N GLU A 31 -5.87 4.93 -19.00
CA GLU A 31 -4.75 4.51 -19.84
C GLU A 31 -3.52 4.16 -18.98
N ASP A 32 -3.28 4.93 -17.91
CA ASP A 32 -2.21 4.62 -16.94
C ASP A 32 -2.42 3.25 -16.30
N CYS A 33 -3.64 2.97 -15.83
CA CYS A 33 -3.98 1.71 -15.19
C CYS A 33 -3.88 0.55 -16.19
N ASN A 34 -4.48 0.69 -17.37
CA ASN A 34 -4.42 -0.32 -18.43
C ASN A 34 -2.99 -0.59 -18.87
N ARG A 35 -2.15 0.44 -19.01
CA ARG A 35 -0.73 0.26 -19.36
C ARG A 35 0.01 -0.53 -18.30
N PHE A 36 -0.23 -0.24 -17.03
CA PHE A 36 0.40 -0.98 -15.94
C PHE A 36 -0.04 -2.43 -15.92
N ILE A 37 -1.34 -2.71 -16.06
CA ILE A 37 -1.88 -4.09 -16.13
C ILE A 37 -1.26 -4.83 -17.32
N HIS A 38 -1.21 -4.21 -18.50
CA HIS A 38 -0.56 -4.80 -19.68
C HIS A 38 0.90 -5.14 -19.39
N THR A 39 1.64 -4.22 -18.78
CA THR A 39 3.06 -4.43 -18.42
C THR A 39 3.21 -5.56 -17.39
N LEU A 40 2.30 -5.64 -16.43
CA LEU A 40 2.27 -6.70 -15.43
C LEU A 40 2.04 -8.08 -16.10
N MET A 41 1.09 -8.18 -17.02
CA MET A 41 0.81 -9.44 -17.74
C MET A 41 1.92 -9.82 -18.72
N GLU A 42 2.49 -8.85 -19.45
CA GLU A 42 3.64 -9.08 -20.32
C GLU A 42 4.81 -9.69 -19.54
N TYR A 43 5.15 -9.13 -18.38
CA TYR A 43 6.23 -9.68 -17.56
C TYR A 43 5.84 -10.92 -16.78
N LYS A 44 4.56 -11.18 -16.55
CA LYS A 44 4.09 -12.48 -16.03
C LYS A 44 4.53 -13.60 -16.97
N ASP A 45 4.33 -13.42 -18.26
CA ASP A 45 4.72 -14.42 -19.27
C ASP A 45 6.24 -14.51 -19.44
N VAL A 46 6.93 -13.36 -19.50
CA VAL A 46 8.39 -13.31 -19.69
C VAL A 46 9.16 -13.89 -18.49
N CYS A 47 8.78 -13.50 -17.27
CA CYS A 47 9.47 -13.90 -16.05
C CYS A 47 8.89 -15.18 -15.42
N GLY A 48 7.71 -15.62 -15.86
CA GLY A 48 7.04 -16.83 -15.39
C GLY A 48 6.65 -16.80 -13.92
N PHE A 49 6.26 -15.64 -13.38
CA PHE A 49 5.69 -15.54 -12.02
C PHE A 49 4.17 -15.76 -12.05
N LYS A 50 3.57 -16.02 -10.89
CA LYS A 50 2.11 -16.04 -10.74
C LYS A 50 1.63 -14.80 -10.00
N ILE A 51 0.43 -14.34 -10.35
CA ILE A 51 -0.23 -13.20 -9.70
C ILE A 51 -1.59 -13.65 -9.21
N TYR A 52 -1.82 -13.55 -7.90
CA TYR A 52 -3.07 -13.98 -7.27
C TYR A 52 -4.04 -12.83 -7.09
N THR A 53 -3.55 -11.66 -6.69
CA THR A 53 -4.38 -10.45 -6.66
C THR A 53 -3.57 -9.18 -6.87
N TYR A 54 -4.23 -8.14 -7.39
CA TYR A 54 -3.71 -6.78 -7.45
C TYR A 54 -4.80 -5.76 -7.16
N CYS A 55 -4.39 -4.58 -6.69
CA CYS A 55 -5.21 -3.38 -6.60
C CYS A 55 -4.36 -2.15 -6.95
N LEU A 56 -4.80 -1.36 -7.93
CA LEU A 56 -4.18 -0.10 -8.30
C LEU A 56 -4.97 1.04 -7.66
N MET A 57 -4.30 1.81 -6.80
CA MET A 57 -4.84 3.00 -6.16
C MET A 57 -4.23 4.24 -6.80
N GLU A 58 -4.79 5.43 -6.61
CA GLU A 58 -4.28 6.64 -7.29
C GLU A 58 -2.77 6.87 -7.11
N ASN A 59 -2.25 6.71 -5.88
CA ASN A 59 -0.86 7.04 -5.53
C ASN A 59 0.03 5.81 -5.26
N HIS A 60 -0.54 4.60 -5.26
CA HIS A 60 0.17 3.37 -4.92
C HIS A 60 -0.53 2.14 -5.49
N MET A 61 0.08 0.97 -5.31
CA MET A 61 -0.49 -0.32 -5.73
C MET A 61 -0.11 -1.41 -4.75
N HIS A 62 -0.94 -2.44 -4.73
CA HIS A 62 -0.69 -3.69 -4.01
C HIS A 62 -0.70 -4.87 -4.97
N LEU A 63 0.23 -5.81 -4.78
CA LEU A 63 0.28 -7.08 -5.51
C LEU A 63 0.43 -8.24 -4.51
N LEU A 64 -0.23 -9.36 -4.77
CA LEU A 64 0.05 -10.66 -4.15
C LEU A 64 0.64 -11.58 -5.22
N LEU A 65 1.97 -11.68 -5.23
CA LEU A 65 2.75 -12.27 -6.31
C LEU A 65 3.56 -13.45 -5.79
N HIS A 66 3.65 -14.50 -6.60
CA HIS A 66 4.49 -15.67 -6.35
C HIS A 66 5.65 -15.70 -7.34
N GLU A 67 6.85 -15.54 -6.80
CA GLU A 67 8.13 -15.69 -7.50
C GLU A 67 8.36 -17.16 -7.88
N CYS A 68 8.57 -17.46 -9.18
CA CYS A 68 8.84 -18.84 -9.62
C CYS A 68 10.18 -19.01 -10.35
N LYS A 69 10.40 -18.32 -11.51
CA LYS A 69 11.63 -18.49 -12.30
C LYS A 69 12.68 -17.41 -12.07
N GLU A 70 12.26 -16.14 -12.06
CA GLU A 70 13.16 -15.01 -11.81
C GLU A 70 13.00 -14.46 -10.39
N LEU A 71 14.08 -13.93 -9.81
CA LEU A 71 14.03 -13.31 -8.50
C LEU A 71 13.05 -12.14 -8.44
N LEU A 72 12.32 -11.96 -7.33
CA LEU A 72 11.36 -10.86 -7.12
C LEU A 72 11.95 -9.49 -7.45
N GLY A 73 13.20 -9.25 -7.07
CA GLY A 73 13.91 -8.01 -7.37
C GLY A 73 14.07 -7.74 -8.87
N THR A 74 14.26 -8.79 -9.67
CA THR A 74 14.38 -8.70 -11.13
C THR A 74 13.01 -8.47 -11.76
N ILE A 75 12.00 -9.24 -11.35
CA ILE A 75 10.60 -9.10 -11.79
C ILE A 75 10.13 -7.65 -11.61
N MET A 76 10.22 -7.16 -10.37
CA MET A 76 9.77 -5.81 -10.06
C MET A 76 10.60 -4.76 -10.81
N ARG A 77 11.92 -4.93 -10.95
CA ARG A 77 12.74 -3.98 -11.72
C ARG A 77 12.23 -3.86 -13.16
N ARG A 78 11.92 -4.97 -13.85
CA ARG A 78 11.41 -4.97 -15.23
C ARG A 78 10.06 -4.24 -15.32
N ILE A 79 9.10 -4.61 -14.47
CA ILE A 79 7.76 -3.99 -14.42
C ILE A 79 7.87 -2.49 -14.17
N CYS A 80 8.62 -2.10 -13.14
CA CYS A 80 8.80 -0.70 -12.75
C CYS A 80 9.46 0.12 -13.85
N SER A 81 10.57 -0.37 -14.41
CA SER A 81 11.32 0.36 -15.42
C SER A 81 10.51 0.56 -16.70
N SER A 82 9.75 -0.45 -17.14
CA SER A 82 8.88 -0.34 -18.32
C SER A 82 7.76 0.68 -18.08
N TYR A 83 7.07 0.60 -16.95
CA TYR A 83 6.00 1.55 -16.63
C TYR A 83 6.52 2.97 -16.47
N VAL A 84 7.63 3.18 -15.74
CA VAL A 84 8.24 4.51 -15.56
C VAL A 84 8.70 5.12 -16.88
N PHE A 85 9.28 4.31 -17.77
CA PHE A 85 9.69 4.79 -19.08
C PHE A 85 8.49 5.30 -19.88
N TRP A 86 7.41 4.52 -19.94
CA TRP A 86 6.18 4.92 -20.62
C TRP A 86 5.54 6.15 -19.97
N TYR A 87 5.42 6.14 -18.64
CA TYR A 87 4.78 7.20 -17.86
C TYR A 87 5.53 8.53 -18.03
N ASN A 88 6.87 8.50 -17.97
CA ASN A 88 7.69 9.69 -18.18
C ASN A 88 7.54 10.24 -19.61
N LYS A 89 7.38 9.36 -20.61
CA LYS A 89 7.11 9.78 -21.98
C LYS A 89 5.72 10.39 -22.14
N LYS A 90 4.68 9.79 -21.54
CA LYS A 90 3.29 10.28 -21.60
C LYS A 90 3.16 11.67 -20.98
N TYR A 91 3.78 11.89 -19.83
CA TYR A 91 3.65 13.12 -19.05
C TYR A 91 4.79 14.13 -19.23
N ASP A 92 5.69 13.90 -20.19
CA ASP A 92 6.91 14.72 -20.41
C ASP A 92 7.70 14.96 -19.10
N ARG A 93 7.89 13.88 -18.33
CA ARG A 93 8.56 13.92 -17.03
C ARG A 93 9.96 13.35 -17.10
N ILE A 94 10.84 13.88 -16.25
CA ILE A 94 12.20 13.38 -16.06
C ILE A 94 12.37 12.91 -14.61
N GLY A 95 13.03 11.77 -14.42
CA GLY A 95 13.43 11.24 -13.12
C GLY A 95 12.55 10.12 -12.59
N TYR A 96 12.57 9.95 -11.26
CA TYR A 96 11.92 8.83 -10.57
C TYR A 96 10.40 9.05 -10.41
N LEU A 97 9.63 8.00 -10.67
CA LEU A 97 8.19 7.97 -10.38
C LEU A 97 7.87 7.47 -8.97
N PHE A 98 8.60 6.44 -8.52
CA PHE A 98 8.35 5.75 -7.25
C PHE A 98 9.27 6.27 -6.14
N GLN A 99 8.76 6.29 -4.90
CA GLN A 99 9.43 6.90 -3.75
C GLN A 99 10.74 6.20 -3.34
N ASP A 100 10.73 4.88 -3.35
CA ASP A 100 11.88 4.01 -3.07
C ASP A 100 11.66 2.70 -3.86
N ARG A 101 12.52 1.71 -3.64
CA ARG A 101 12.24 0.34 -4.07
C ARG A 101 10.91 -0.14 -3.48
N PHE A 102 10.25 -1.07 -4.18
CA PHE A 102 9.05 -1.74 -3.66
C PHE A 102 9.27 -2.30 -2.24
N LYS A 103 8.24 -2.19 -1.40
CA LYS A 103 8.17 -2.95 -0.15
C LYS A 103 7.65 -4.34 -0.45
N SER A 104 8.08 -5.31 0.33
CA SER A 104 7.67 -6.71 0.19
C SER A 104 7.61 -7.36 1.57
N GLU A 105 6.53 -8.09 1.83
CA GLU A 105 6.39 -8.97 2.99
C GLU A 105 6.24 -10.41 2.53
N PRO A 106 7.03 -11.36 3.07
CA PRO A 106 6.80 -12.78 2.85
C PRO A 106 5.42 -13.23 3.34
N VAL A 107 4.77 -14.12 2.60
CA VAL A 107 3.49 -14.73 2.97
C VAL A 107 3.71 -16.23 3.10
N GLU A 108 3.80 -16.72 4.34
CA GLU A 108 4.27 -18.09 4.63
C GLU A 108 3.17 -19.07 5.03
N ASP A 109 1.98 -18.58 5.35
CA ASP A 109 0.85 -19.42 5.75
C ASP A 109 -0.44 -19.05 5.03
N ASP A 110 -1.32 -20.05 4.89
CA ASP A 110 -2.56 -19.96 4.14
C ASP A 110 -3.57 -18.97 4.75
N THR A 111 -3.57 -18.83 6.08
CA THR A 111 -4.46 -17.90 6.76
C THR A 111 -4.05 -16.46 6.44
N TYR A 112 -2.76 -16.17 6.52
CA TYR A 112 -2.21 -14.88 6.16
C TYR A 112 -2.35 -14.60 4.67
N PHE A 113 -2.18 -15.61 3.81
CA PHE A 113 -2.41 -15.51 2.38
C PHE A 113 -3.82 -15.00 2.05
N LEU A 114 -4.86 -15.62 2.61
CA LEU A 114 -6.24 -15.19 2.40
C LEU A 114 -6.51 -13.81 3.02
N THR A 115 -5.89 -13.51 4.16
CA THR A 115 -5.96 -12.19 4.83
C THR A 115 -5.42 -11.08 3.92
N VAL A 116 -4.22 -11.27 3.36
CA VAL A 116 -3.61 -10.32 2.42
C VAL A 116 -4.46 -10.19 1.15
N LEU A 117 -4.97 -11.31 0.64
CA LEU A 117 -5.81 -11.30 -0.55
C LEU A 117 -7.06 -10.44 -0.35
N ARG A 118 -7.79 -10.66 0.76
CA ARG A 118 -8.97 -9.86 1.10
C ARG A 118 -8.59 -8.40 1.34
N TYR A 119 -7.50 -8.14 2.06
CA TYR A 119 -7.02 -6.79 2.31
C TYR A 119 -6.78 -6.02 1.01
N ILE A 120 -6.13 -6.63 0.02
CA ILE A 120 -5.84 -6.01 -1.28
C ILE A 120 -7.13 -5.66 -2.02
N LEU A 121 -8.08 -6.58 -2.10
CA LEU A 121 -9.36 -6.36 -2.79
C LEU A 121 -10.24 -5.34 -2.07
N GLN A 122 -10.20 -5.28 -0.73
CA GLN A 122 -10.95 -4.32 0.07
C GLN A 122 -10.30 -2.94 0.16
N ASN A 123 -9.08 -2.74 -0.36
CA ASN A 123 -8.36 -1.49 -0.23
C ASN A 123 -9.15 -0.26 -0.74
N PRO A 124 -9.85 -0.33 -1.90
CA PRO A 124 -10.70 0.78 -2.38
C PRO A 124 -11.87 1.10 -1.44
N VAL A 125 -12.48 0.08 -0.84
CA VAL A 125 -13.59 0.23 0.12
C VAL A 125 -13.07 0.85 1.42
N LYS A 126 -11.94 0.36 1.95
CA LYS A 126 -11.28 0.91 3.14
C LYS A 126 -10.84 2.36 2.93
N ALA A 127 -10.49 2.75 1.72
CA ALA A 127 -10.16 4.12 1.34
C ALA A 127 -11.40 5.01 1.09
N GLY A 128 -12.61 4.45 1.09
CA GLY A 128 -13.86 5.18 0.84
C GLY A 128 -14.04 5.62 -0.61
N LEU A 129 -13.39 4.96 -1.57
CA LEU A 129 -13.54 5.25 -3.01
C LEU A 129 -14.82 4.66 -3.59
N VAL A 130 -15.23 3.51 -3.05
CA VAL A 130 -16.42 2.75 -3.46
C VAL A 130 -17.05 2.09 -2.23
N ASP A 131 -18.35 1.79 -2.30
CA ASP A 131 -19.04 1.07 -1.23
C ASP A 131 -18.83 -0.45 -1.30
N LYS A 132 -18.57 -0.98 -2.50
CA LYS A 132 -18.34 -2.41 -2.73
C LYS A 132 -17.11 -2.66 -3.60
N ILE A 133 -16.50 -3.84 -3.43
CA ILE A 133 -15.31 -4.27 -4.19
C ILE A 133 -15.60 -4.32 -5.69
N GLU A 134 -16.79 -4.80 -6.07
CA GLU A 134 -17.24 -4.95 -7.46
C GLU A 134 -17.34 -3.63 -8.23
N ASP A 135 -17.46 -2.51 -7.53
CA ASP A 135 -17.59 -1.18 -8.13
C ASP A 135 -16.22 -0.55 -8.47
N TYR A 136 -15.10 -1.19 -8.10
CA TYR A 136 -13.75 -0.68 -8.38
C TYR A 136 -13.03 -1.50 -9.47
N GLU A 137 -12.92 -0.88 -10.65
CA GLU A 137 -12.40 -1.51 -11.86
C GLU A 137 -10.92 -1.91 -11.77
N TRP A 138 -10.12 -1.20 -10.97
CA TRP A 138 -8.65 -1.37 -10.95
C TRP A 138 -8.16 -2.41 -9.95
N THR A 139 -8.99 -3.41 -9.69
CA THR A 139 -8.61 -4.66 -9.01
C THR A 139 -8.71 -5.84 -9.98
N ASN A 140 -8.18 -7.00 -9.59
CA ASN A 140 -8.46 -8.23 -10.33
C ASN A 140 -9.71 -8.97 -9.83
N TYR A 141 -10.63 -8.33 -9.10
CA TYR A 141 -11.88 -8.96 -8.66
C TYR A 141 -12.65 -9.59 -9.84
N ASN A 142 -12.69 -8.88 -10.97
CA ASN A 142 -13.33 -9.32 -12.21
C ASN A 142 -12.72 -10.60 -12.82
N ASP A 143 -11.48 -10.93 -12.46
CA ASP A 143 -10.86 -12.21 -12.88
C ASP A 143 -11.45 -13.41 -12.13
N TYR A 144 -11.93 -13.20 -10.89
CA TYR A 144 -12.53 -14.26 -10.08
C TYR A 144 -13.96 -14.57 -10.50
N ILE A 145 -14.75 -13.55 -10.79
CA ILE A 145 -16.14 -13.71 -11.24
C ILE A 145 -16.25 -14.12 -12.72
N GLY A 146 -15.11 -14.35 -13.39
CA GLY A 146 -15.04 -14.98 -14.71
C GLY A 146 -15.19 -14.03 -15.90
N ILE A 147 -15.15 -12.72 -15.67
CA ILE A 147 -15.20 -11.70 -16.73
C ILE A 147 -13.85 -11.62 -17.45
N ASN A 148 -12.75 -11.77 -16.70
CA ASN A 148 -11.38 -11.75 -17.20
C ASN A 148 -10.61 -13.00 -16.70
N ARG A 149 -9.52 -13.39 -17.37
CA ARG A 149 -8.72 -14.58 -16.99
C ARG A 149 -7.22 -14.32 -17.13
N MET A 150 -6.76 -13.20 -16.58
CA MET A 150 -5.35 -12.79 -16.70
C MET A 150 -4.51 -13.28 -15.52
N THR A 151 -5.12 -13.40 -14.35
CA THR A 151 -4.48 -13.80 -13.08
C THR A 151 -4.69 -15.27 -12.72
N ASP A 152 -3.89 -15.78 -11.78
CA ASP A 152 -3.85 -17.21 -11.39
C ASP A 152 -4.92 -17.55 -10.33
N THR A 153 -6.18 -17.21 -10.63
CA THR A 153 -7.32 -17.30 -9.69
C THR A 153 -7.64 -18.73 -9.25
N HIS A 154 -7.30 -19.73 -10.06
CA HIS A 154 -7.59 -21.13 -9.74
C HIS A 154 -6.94 -21.57 -8.42
N PHE A 155 -5.70 -21.17 -8.17
CA PHE A 155 -4.98 -21.50 -6.93
C PHE A 155 -5.72 -20.97 -5.69
N VAL A 156 -6.25 -19.75 -5.79
CA VAL A 156 -7.00 -19.13 -4.69
C VAL A 156 -8.35 -19.80 -4.48
N LEU A 157 -9.06 -20.13 -5.56
CA LEU A 157 -10.38 -20.78 -5.46
C LEU A 157 -10.31 -22.17 -4.81
N GLN A 158 -9.18 -22.87 -4.93
CA GLN A 158 -8.96 -24.17 -4.27
C GLN A 158 -9.00 -24.09 -2.74
N PHE A 159 -8.73 -22.94 -2.12
CA PHE A 159 -8.86 -22.76 -0.67
C PHE A 159 -10.32 -22.78 -0.18
N PHE A 160 -11.28 -22.57 -1.09
CA PHE A 160 -12.69 -22.48 -0.75
C PHE A 160 -13.45 -23.77 -1.09
N ASP A 161 -13.21 -24.31 -2.28
CA ASP A 161 -13.69 -25.63 -2.67
C ASP A 161 -12.80 -26.18 -3.81
N GLU A 162 -12.16 -27.31 -3.58
CA GLU A 162 -11.26 -27.93 -4.55
C GLU A 162 -12.01 -28.59 -5.73
N ILE A 163 -13.27 -28.95 -5.54
CA ILE A 163 -14.04 -29.79 -6.47
C ILE A 163 -15.10 -28.94 -7.21
N ASP A 164 -15.92 -28.19 -6.47
CA ASP A 164 -17.01 -27.41 -7.03
C ASP A 164 -16.62 -25.93 -7.20
N LYS A 165 -16.24 -25.56 -8.43
CA LYS A 165 -15.87 -24.18 -8.79
C LYS A 165 -16.98 -23.16 -8.53
N VAL A 166 -18.24 -23.55 -8.65
CA VAL A 166 -19.37 -22.65 -8.42
C VAL A 166 -19.51 -22.39 -6.93
N ASN A 167 -19.34 -23.42 -6.11
CA ASN A 167 -19.31 -23.27 -4.65
C ASN A 167 -18.08 -22.49 -4.17
N ALA A 168 -16.89 -22.77 -4.72
CA ALA A 168 -15.66 -22.03 -4.44
C ALA A 168 -15.85 -20.53 -4.68
N LEU A 169 -16.45 -20.15 -5.81
CA LEU A 169 -16.70 -18.75 -6.15
C LEU A 169 -17.68 -18.10 -5.17
N LYS A 170 -18.74 -18.79 -4.76
CA LYS A 170 -19.70 -18.26 -3.78
C LYS A 170 -19.02 -17.98 -2.44
N LEU A 171 -18.26 -18.95 -1.93
CA LEU A 171 -17.51 -18.83 -0.67
C LEU A 171 -16.43 -17.74 -0.75
N PHE A 172 -15.74 -17.63 -1.90
CA PHE A 172 -14.80 -16.55 -2.15
C PHE A 172 -15.48 -15.16 -2.07
N ILE A 173 -16.60 -14.98 -2.78
CA ILE A 173 -17.35 -13.71 -2.79
C ILE A 173 -17.81 -13.36 -1.37
N GLU A 174 -18.33 -14.33 -0.61
CA GLU A 174 -18.71 -14.13 0.79
C GLU A 174 -17.51 -13.71 1.64
N TYR A 175 -16.38 -14.41 1.50
CA TYR A 175 -15.17 -14.15 2.27
C TYR A 175 -14.60 -12.75 2.03
N VAL A 176 -14.48 -12.32 0.76
CA VAL A 176 -13.87 -11.03 0.43
C VAL A 176 -14.77 -9.84 0.77
N ASN A 177 -16.09 -10.02 0.83
CA ASN A 177 -17.02 -8.96 1.23
C ASN A 177 -17.27 -8.89 2.74
N LYS A 178 -16.75 -9.84 3.52
CA LYS A 178 -16.94 -9.86 4.97
C LYS A 178 -16.15 -8.75 5.68
N GLU A 179 -16.81 -8.04 6.58
CA GLU A 179 -16.15 -7.11 7.51
C GLU A 179 -15.09 -7.83 8.35
N ASN A 180 -13.96 -7.16 8.56
CA ASN A 180 -12.81 -7.72 9.26
C ASN A 180 -11.96 -6.60 9.88
N GLY A 181 -11.09 -7.00 10.81
CA GLY A 181 -10.04 -6.15 11.38
C GLY A 181 -8.67 -6.46 10.81
N ASP A 182 -8.58 -6.87 9.54
CA ASP A 182 -7.30 -7.31 8.95
C ASP A 182 -6.30 -6.14 8.91
N GLU A 183 -5.16 -6.35 9.55
CA GLU A 183 -3.98 -5.48 9.48
C GLU A 183 -2.90 -6.16 8.64
N CYS A 184 -2.60 -5.58 7.48
CA CYS A 184 -1.50 -6.01 6.61
C CYS A 184 -0.51 -4.86 6.44
N MET A 185 0.53 -5.07 5.62
CA MET A 185 1.38 -3.97 5.21
C MET A 185 0.51 -2.86 4.58
N ASP A 186 0.52 -1.68 5.20
CA ASP A 186 -0.31 -0.55 4.78
C ASP A 186 0.55 0.65 4.36
N VAL A 187 0.05 1.36 3.37
CA VAL A 187 0.48 2.70 3.03
C VAL A 187 -0.32 3.67 3.89
N ASN A 188 0.15 4.03 5.10
CA ASN A 188 -0.52 5.04 5.94
C ASN A 188 -0.91 6.29 5.12
N GLU A 189 -2.21 6.39 4.78
CA GLU A 189 -2.77 7.42 3.91
C GLU A 189 -3.25 8.65 4.67
N ARG A 190 -3.26 8.58 6.01
CA ARG A 190 -3.68 9.70 6.86
C ARG A 190 -3.06 10.99 6.33
N ARG A 191 -3.93 11.92 5.92
CA ARG A 191 -3.54 13.24 5.42
C ARG A 191 -2.65 13.87 6.47
N GLN A 192 -1.42 14.19 6.08
CA GLN A 192 -0.55 14.95 6.93
C GLN A 192 -1.00 16.41 6.84
N PRO A 193 -1.36 17.07 7.96
CA PRO A 193 -1.76 18.46 7.93
C PRO A 193 -0.64 19.34 7.35
N ALA A 194 -1.00 20.35 6.57
CA ALA A 194 -0.04 21.37 6.13
C ALA A 194 0.50 22.14 7.36
N ASP A 195 1.63 22.83 7.24
CA ASP A 195 2.27 23.47 8.41
C ASP A 195 1.37 24.48 9.12
N HIS A 196 0.58 25.27 8.39
CA HIS A 196 -0.37 26.20 8.99
C HIS A 196 -1.45 25.47 9.82
N GLU A 197 -1.91 24.32 9.33
CA GLU A 197 -2.90 23.47 10.00
C GLU A 197 -2.28 22.77 11.21
N ALA A 198 -1.06 22.24 11.07
CA ALA A 198 -0.29 21.63 12.14
C ALA A 198 0.02 22.62 13.28
N ILE A 199 0.38 23.87 12.96
CA ILE A 199 0.55 24.93 13.96
C ILE A 199 -0.76 25.13 14.74
N ARG A 200 -1.91 25.22 14.04
CA ARG A 200 -3.22 25.37 14.69
C ARG A 200 -3.55 24.18 15.59
N ILE A 201 -3.26 22.97 15.13
CA ILE A 201 -3.45 21.73 15.89
C ILE A 201 -2.57 21.75 17.16
N ILE A 202 -1.29 22.08 17.05
CA ILE A 202 -0.36 22.13 18.20
C ILE A 202 -0.87 23.12 19.24
N LYS A 203 -1.23 24.33 18.83
CA LYS A 203 -1.75 25.37 19.73
C LYS A 203 -3.01 24.92 20.46
N ASN A 204 -3.98 24.36 19.73
CA ASN A 204 -5.25 23.92 20.29
C ASN A 204 -5.11 22.68 21.19
N CYS A 205 -4.34 21.68 20.75
CA CYS A 205 -4.14 20.43 21.48
C CYS A 205 -3.36 20.66 22.78
N CYS A 206 -2.29 21.45 22.72
CA CYS A 206 -1.39 21.69 23.85
C CYS A 206 -1.84 22.88 24.72
N LYS A 207 -2.88 23.61 24.31
CA LYS A 207 -3.39 24.83 24.97
C LYS A 207 -2.30 25.89 25.14
N ILE A 208 -1.55 26.13 24.07
CA ILE A 208 -0.44 27.09 24.01
C ILE A 208 -0.66 28.13 22.92
N ASN A 209 -0.06 29.31 23.08
CA ASN A 209 -0.20 30.43 22.15
C ASN A 209 0.81 30.36 20.99
N ASP A 210 2.01 29.85 21.27
CA ASP A 210 3.07 29.63 20.29
C ASP A 210 3.45 28.14 20.28
N GLU A 211 3.61 27.55 19.10
CA GLU A 211 4.01 26.16 18.94
C GLU A 211 5.35 25.82 19.61
N LYS A 212 6.24 26.82 19.77
CA LYS A 212 7.52 26.68 20.46
C LYS A 212 7.37 26.65 21.98
N ASP A 213 6.24 27.09 22.53
CA ASP A 213 5.98 27.01 23.98
C ASP A 213 5.88 25.55 24.45
N LEU A 214 5.68 24.60 23.52
CA LEU A 214 5.71 23.18 23.83
C LEU A 214 7.05 22.73 24.45
N LEU A 215 8.16 23.39 24.11
CA LEU A 215 9.48 23.15 24.72
C LEU A 215 9.53 23.55 26.20
N LYS A 216 8.72 24.53 26.62
CA LYS A 216 8.70 25.08 27.98
C LYS A 216 7.89 24.20 28.94
N LEU A 217 7.07 23.28 28.43
CA LEU A 217 6.30 22.36 29.26
C LEU A 217 7.20 21.33 29.94
N GLY A 218 6.78 20.89 31.14
CA GLY A 218 7.40 19.79 31.85
C GLY A 218 7.45 18.51 31.01
N LYS A 219 8.52 17.72 31.18
CA LYS A 219 8.84 16.56 30.33
C LYS A 219 7.66 15.60 30.13
N ASP A 220 6.94 15.24 31.19
CA ASP A 220 5.88 14.23 31.13
C ASP A 220 4.63 14.76 30.40
N VAL A 221 4.27 16.02 30.66
CA VAL A 221 3.16 16.71 29.99
C VAL A 221 3.47 16.88 28.51
N ARG A 222 4.66 17.38 28.18
CA ARG A 222 5.13 17.52 26.80
C ARG A 222 5.09 16.20 26.06
N ASN A 223 5.60 15.13 26.66
CA ASN A 223 5.64 13.80 26.04
C ASN A 223 4.24 13.24 25.80
N THR A 224 3.29 13.53 26.68
CA THR A 224 1.88 13.15 26.51
C THR A 224 1.29 13.86 25.29
N TYR A 225 1.49 15.17 25.17
CA TYR A 225 1.05 15.92 23.98
C TYR A 225 1.73 15.47 22.69
N LEU A 226 3.04 15.20 22.73
CA LEU A 226 3.77 14.69 21.56
C LEU A 226 3.18 13.36 21.05
N ARG A 227 2.83 12.43 21.96
CA ARG A 227 2.15 11.18 21.58
C ARG A 227 0.78 11.44 20.97
N GLU A 228 0.03 12.38 21.52
CA GLU A 228 -1.30 12.74 21.01
C GLU A 228 -1.22 13.38 19.61
N LEU A 229 -0.30 14.33 19.40
CA LEU A 229 -0.07 14.97 18.10
C LEU A 229 0.31 13.96 17.00
N ILE A 230 1.10 12.94 17.35
CA ILE A 230 1.49 11.88 16.41
C ILE A 230 0.31 10.92 16.16
N LYS A 231 -0.29 10.39 17.23
CA LYS A 231 -1.27 9.29 17.11
C LYS A 231 -2.65 9.75 16.64
N LYS A 232 -3.14 10.88 17.17
CA LYS A 232 -4.50 11.38 16.89
C LYS A 232 -4.56 12.42 15.78
N HIS A 233 -3.52 13.24 15.65
CA HIS A 233 -3.51 14.33 14.66
C HIS A 233 -2.59 14.10 13.47
N ASN A 234 -1.86 12.98 13.45
CA ASN A 234 -1.06 12.54 12.31
C ASN A 234 0.03 13.55 11.89
N LEU A 235 0.60 14.28 12.85
CA LEU A 235 1.78 15.11 12.61
C LEU A 235 3.03 14.21 12.54
N SER A 236 3.92 14.46 11.57
CA SER A 236 5.18 13.73 11.51
C SER A 236 6.16 14.26 12.53
N ILE A 237 7.07 13.39 12.97
CA ILE A 237 8.18 13.75 13.85
C ILE A 237 8.98 14.94 13.30
N ARG A 238 9.24 14.98 11.99
CA ARG A 238 9.96 16.09 11.35
C ARG A 238 9.18 17.40 11.39
N GLN A 239 7.87 17.31 11.20
CA GLN A 239 7.00 18.49 11.26
C GLN A 239 6.95 19.06 12.68
N ILE A 240 6.81 18.19 13.69
CA ILE A 240 6.86 18.60 15.10
C ILE A 240 8.23 19.19 15.44
N GLU A 241 9.33 18.54 15.07
CA GLU A 241 10.69 19.05 15.30
C GLU A 241 10.88 20.44 14.69
N ARG A 242 10.51 20.62 13.43
CA ARG A 242 10.66 21.89 12.72
C ARG A 242 9.80 23.01 13.29
N LEU A 243 8.55 22.71 13.67
CA LEU A 243 7.61 23.71 14.18
C LEU A 243 7.88 24.07 15.64
N THR A 244 8.19 23.08 16.48
CA THR A 244 8.29 23.27 17.94
C THR A 244 9.72 23.44 18.42
N GLY A 245 10.72 23.04 17.62
CA GLY A 245 12.14 23.02 18.02
C GLY A 245 12.54 21.82 18.90
N ILE A 246 11.62 20.89 19.18
CA ILE A 246 11.93 19.68 19.98
C ILE A 246 12.73 18.71 19.13
N GLY A 247 13.95 18.39 19.58
CA GLY A 247 14.84 17.50 18.84
C GLY A 247 14.22 16.12 18.55
N ARG A 248 14.39 15.64 17.32
CA ARG A 248 13.84 14.36 16.83
C ARG A 248 14.12 13.15 17.73
N GLY A 249 15.30 13.10 18.35
CA GLY A 249 15.68 12.00 19.24
C GLY A 249 14.83 11.90 20.51
N VAL A 250 14.20 12.99 20.94
CA VAL A 250 13.23 12.99 22.04
C VAL A 250 11.90 12.42 21.55
N ILE A 251 11.43 12.89 20.39
CA ILE A 251 10.13 12.54 19.83
C ILE A 251 10.09 11.05 19.39
N GLN A 252 11.17 10.53 18.81
CA GLN A 252 11.25 9.13 18.35
C GLN A 252 11.22 8.09 19.46
N LYS A 253 11.49 8.47 20.72
CA LYS A 253 11.53 7.55 21.86
C LYS A 253 10.19 7.44 22.59
N LEU A 254 9.13 8.10 22.10
CA LEU A 254 7.81 8.20 22.74
C LEU A 254 6.76 7.27 22.14
#